data_AF-A0A1J1JJJ6-F1
#
_entry.id   AF-A0A1J1JJJ6-F1
#
_cell.length_a   1.000
_cell.length_b   1.000
_cell.length_c   1.000
_cell.angle_alpha   90.00
_cell.angle_beta   90.00
_cell.angle_gamma   90.00
#
_symmetry.space_group_name_H-M   'P 1'
#
loop_
_entity.id
_entity.type
_entity.pdbx_description
1 polymer ?
#
loop_
_entity_poly.entity_id
_entity_poly.type
_entity_poly.pdbx_seq_one_letter_code
_entity_poly.pdbx_strand_id
1 'polypeptide(L)'
;MTIKIMNDLQQAEKERNKEIAELEILIESNLSARELKRAIAVRMALTGKIYREISQILGVSEFFVGHWKKVFKVKGIAGLKLGYKGSKGYLSIQEKTELIEWLKNKKYWDLDELVTYVDQEFGVIYKSKQSYYKLFDQANISWKKSQKVNPKFNEEQVKKKREEINEMLSKQKAGIESGEVIVFFLDECHLLHGDVNGYVWGQSNLRIEVPITNEKERQTYFGALNYQSKRFHVKSYPSGDGKSTIEFIKYLQNQYKNKRIILIWDGASYHRFGEFREFLSEINGDKEPDDFLITCILFAPNAPQQNPVEDIWLQAKNFLRKYWYLCRSFKIIKFLFEFFTKEHKFDFPKIHQYTYI
;
A
#
# COMPACT_ATOMS: atom_id res chain seq x y z
N MET A 1 40.29 -6.22 76.29
CA MET A 1 39.56 -5.33 75.36
C MET A 1 39.92 -5.62 73.90
N THR A 2 41.17 -5.98 73.60
CA THR A 2 41.72 -6.18 72.25
C THR A 2 41.14 -7.38 71.47
N ILE A 3 40.86 -8.51 72.14
CA ILE A 3 40.36 -9.73 71.47
C ILE A 3 38.91 -9.57 70.98
N LYS A 4 38.05 -8.89 71.75
CA LYS A 4 36.65 -8.63 71.37
C LYS A 4 36.55 -7.74 70.13
N ILE A 5 37.37 -6.69 70.07
CA ILE A 5 37.45 -5.77 68.93
C ILE A 5 37.95 -6.50 67.66
N MET A 6 38.95 -7.37 67.79
CA MET A 6 39.45 -8.17 66.65
C MET A 6 38.38 -9.14 66.13
N ASN A 7 37.63 -9.80 67.02
CA ASN A 7 36.53 -10.68 66.61
C ASN A 7 35.38 -9.92 65.93
N ASP A 8 35.01 -8.74 66.43
CA ASP A 8 33.94 -7.92 65.85
C ASP A 8 34.34 -7.39 64.45
N LEU A 9 35.61 -7.04 64.25
CA LEU A 9 36.14 -6.63 62.94
C LEU A 9 36.17 -7.81 61.93
N GLN A 10 36.60 -8.99 62.38
CA GLN A 10 36.60 -10.20 61.55
C GLN A 10 35.18 -10.62 61.14
N GLN A 11 34.22 -10.48 62.05
CA GLN A 11 32.82 -10.78 61.77
C GLN A 11 32.21 -9.80 60.75
N ALA A 12 32.45 -8.50 60.92
CA ALA A 12 31.98 -7.47 59.99
C ALA A 12 32.59 -7.61 58.58
N GLU A 13 33.86 -8.02 58.51
CA GLU A 13 34.53 -8.29 57.23
C GLU A 13 33.94 -9.52 56.52
N LYS A 14 33.65 -10.58 57.27
CA LYS A 14 33.01 -11.79 56.76
C LYS A 14 31.60 -11.51 56.21
N GLU A 15 30.82 -10.69 56.91
CA GLU A 15 29.48 -10.28 56.48
C GLU A 15 29.54 -9.42 55.21
N ARG A 16 30.46 -8.45 55.15
CA ARG A 16 30.69 -7.63 53.95
C ARG A 16 31.06 -8.47 52.72
N ASN A 17 31.93 -9.45 52.89
CA ASN A 17 32.35 -10.33 51.78
C ASN A 17 31.19 -11.20 51.28
N LYS A 18 30.31 -11.64 52.18
CA LYS A 18 29.08 -12.34 51.81
C LYS A 18 28.13 -11.45 51.00
N GLU A 19 27.92 -10.20 51.43
CA GLU A 19 27.07 -9.23 50.71
C GLU A 19 27.62 -8.90 49.30
N ILE A 20 28.95 -8.82 49.16
CA ILE A 20 29.60 -8.60 47.86
C ILE A 20 29.36 -9.80 46.93
N ALA A 21 29.51 -11.03 47.43
CA ALA A 21 29.26 -12.23 46.63
C ALA A 21 27.80 -12.33 46.17
N GLU A 22 26.84 -11.97 47.04
CA GLU A 22 25.42 -11.91 46.69
C GLU A 22 25.12 -10.86 45.60
N LEU A 23 25.81 -9.72 45.63
CA LEU A 23 25.70 -8.69 44.58
C LEU A 23 26.33 -9.11 43.26
N GLU A 24 27.43 -9.88 43.29
CA GLU A 24 28.08 -10.41 42.08
C GLU A 24 27.17 -11.39 41.35
N ILE A 25 26.56 -12.34 42.08
CA ILE A 25 25.56 -13.25 41.53
C ILE A 25 24.37 -12.49 40.91
N LEU A 26 23.92 -11.42 41.57
CA LEU A 26 22.83 -10.59 41.07
C LEU A 26 23.23 -9.82 39.80
N ILE A 27 24.45 -9.29 39.74
CA ILE A 27 24.97 -8.52 38.58
C ILE A 27 25.15 -9.41 37.35
N GLU A 28 25.54 -10.67 37.53
CA GLU A 28 25.68 -11.66 36.46
C GLU A 28 24.31 -12.17 35.94
N SER A 29 23.22 -11.87 36.64
CA SER A 29 21.86 -12.21 36.21
C SER A 29 21.28 -11.19 35.21
N ASN A 30 20.20 -11.58 34.51
CA ASN A 30 19.55 -10.73 33.51
C ASN A 30 18.71 -9.60 34.15
N LEU A 31 19.39 -8.51 34.54
CA LEU A 31 18.78 -7.33 35.17
C LEU A 31 18.41 -6.23 34.18
N SER A 32 17.40 -5.43 34.53
CA SER A 32 17.18 -4.16 33.83
C SER A 32 18.39 -3.21 34.04
N ALA A 33 18.66 -2.36 33.06
CA ALA A 33 19.78 -1.40 33.13
C ALA A 33 19.76 -0.52 34.40
N ARG A 34 18.57 -0.26 34.96
CA ARG A 34 18.40 0.51 36.19
C ARG A 34 18.78 -0.29 37.43
N GLU A 35 18.40 -1.56 37.51
CA GLU A 35 18.73 -2.45 38.64
C GLU A 35 20.22 -2.81 38.65
N LEU A 36 20.77 -3.09 37.46
CA LEU A 36 22.20 -3.35 37.27
C LEU A 36 23.05 -2.17 37.77
N LYS A 37 22.69 -0.95 37.39
CA LYS A 37 23.41 0.27 37.79
C LYS A 37 23.37 0.50 39.30
N ARG A 38 22.27 0.14 39.97
CA ARG A 38 22.16 0.19 41.45
C ARG A 38 23.06 -0.86 42.10
N ALA A 39 23.02 -2.09 41.62
CA ALA A 39 23.81 -3.19 42.16
C ALA A 39 25.32 -2.95 42.03
N ILE A 40 25.77 -2.47 40.86
CA ILE A 40 27.20 -2.13 40.65
C ILE A 40 27.63 -0.97 41.55
N ALA A 41 26.81 0.07 41.71
CA ALA A 41 27.12 1.20 42.59
C ALA A 41 27.29 0.76 44.06
N VAL A 42 26.41 -0.12 44.54
CA VAL A 42 26.48 -0.66 45.90
C VAL A 42 27.69 -1.57 46.07
N ARG A 43 27.96 -2.48 45.11
CA ARG A 43 29.13 -3.36 45.13
C ARG A 43 30.43 -2.56 45.23
N MET A 44 30.59 -1.54 44.38
CA MET A 44 31.77 -0.66 44.40
C MET A 44 31.91 0.11 45.72
N ALA A 45 30.79 0.52 46.32
CA ALA A 45 30.79 1.23 47.59
C ALA A 45 31.04 0.32 48.81
N LEU A 46 30.83 -0.99 48.69
CA LEU A 46 31.17 -2.01 49.69
C LEU A 46 32.64 -2.47 49.55
N THR A 47 33.18 -2.51 48.33
CA THR A 47 34.61 -2.79 48.07
C THR A 47 35.54 -1.61 48.38
N GLY A 48 35.00 -0.52 48.93
CA GLY A 48 35.78 0.59 49.46
C GLY A 48 36.12 1.70 48.46
N LYS A 49 35.55 1.69 47.24
CA LYS A 49 35.74 2.79 46.29
C LYS A 49 35.05 4.06 46.79
N ILE A 50 35.70 5.20 46.58
CA ILE A 50 35.15 6.50 46.97
C ILE A 50 33.98 6.88 46.07
N TYR A 51 32.98 7.56 46.62
CA TYR A 51 31.73 7.84 45.90
C TYR A 51 31.94 8.68 44.64
N ARG A 52 32.92 9.58 44.66
CA ARG A 52 33.31 10.39 43.50
C ARG A 52 33.80 9.54 42.32
N GLU A 53 34.60 8.49 42.56
CA GLU A 53 35.05 7.58 41.50
C GLU A 53 33.89 6.74 40.96
N ILE A 54 33.03 6.23 41.84
CA ILE A 54 31.84 5.45 41.44
C ILE A 54 30.90 6.32 40.59
N SER A 55 30.73 7.57 40.98
CA SER A 55 29.94 8.58 40.27
C SER A 55 30.46 8.81 38.85
N GLN A 56 31.77 8.94 38.68
CA GLN A 56 32.41 9.12 37.37
C GLN A 56 32.31 7.87 36.49
N ILE A 57 32.56 6.68 37.07
CA ILE A 57 32.52 5.40 36.33
C ILE A 57 31.11 5.07 35.83
N LEU A 58 30.09 5.31 36.66
CA LEU A 58 28.70 4.96 36.34
C LEU A 58 27.91 6.13 35.73
N GLY A 59 28.43 7.36 35.75
CA GLY A 59 27.68 8.54 35.33
C GLY A 59 26.41 8.75 36.19
N VAL A 60 26.57 8.74 37.51
CA VAL A 60 25.50 8.95 38.51
C VAL A 60 25.94 9.94 39.57
N SER A 61 25.05 10.52 40.36
CA SER A 61 25.45 11.42 41.45
C SER A 61 26.02 10.66 42.65
N GLU A 62 26.86 11.30 43.47
CA GLU A 62 27.34 10.71 44.73
C GLU A 62 26.17 10.38 45.68
N PHE A 63 25.11 11.19 45.65
CA PHE A 63 23.87 10.93 46.37
C PHE A 63 23.23 9.61 45.95
N PHE A 64 23.22 9.29 44.65
CA PHE A 64 22.70 8.02 44.15
C PHE A 64 23.43 6.83 44.79
N VAL A 65 24.76 6.88 44.86
CA VAL A 65 25.58 5.83 45.47
C VAL A 65 25.27 5.68 46.96
N GLY A 66 25.26 6.78 47.71
CA GLY A 66 24.94 6.77 49.14
C GLY A 66 23.51 6.29 49.43
N HIS A 67 22.54 6.72 48.62
CA HIS A 67 21.14 6.31 48.74
C HIS A 67 20.97 4.81 48.55
N TRP A 68 21.49 4.23 47.47
CA TRP A 68 21.34 2.80 47.20
C TRP A 68 22.14 1.92 48.16
N LYS A 69 23.29 2.38 48.65
CA LYS A 69 24.01 1.70 49.73
C LYS A 69 23.16 1.62 51.00
N LYS A 70 22.49 2.73 51.37
CA LYS A 70 21.57 2.77 52.52
C LYS A 70 20.36 1.87 52.32
N VAL A 71 19.76 1.87 51.13
CA VAL A 71 18.61 1.01 50.78
C VAL A 71 19.01 -0.47 50.84
N PHE A 72 20.17 -0.84 50.30
CA PHE A 72 20.70 -2.19 50.37
C PHE A 72 20.94 -2.65 51.81
N LYS A 73 21.55 -1.81 52.65
CA LYS A 73 21.78 -2.14 54.07
C LYS A 73 20.49 -2.47 54.83
N VAL A 74 19.36 -1.88 54.43
CA VAL A 74 18.07 -2.08 55.11
C VAL A 74 17.24 -3.21 54.47
N LYS A 75 17.30 -3.38 53.15
CA LYS A 75 16.37 -4.25 52.39
C LYS A 75 17.06 -5.36 51.59
N GLY A 76 18.39 -5.47 51.66
CA GLY A 76 19.19 -6.39 50.86
C GLY A 76 18.96 -6.23 49.36
N ILE A 77 19.12 -7.34 48.62
CA ILE A 77 18.91 -7.41 47.17
C ILE A 77 17.50 -6.95 46.76
N ALA A 78 16.46 -7.28 47.54
CA ALA A 78 15.08 -6.90 47.23
C ALA A 78 14.90 -5.38 47.16
N GLY A 79 15.70 -4.62 47.90
CA GLY A 79 15.72 -3.17 47.85
C GLY A 79 16.21 -2.60 46.53
N LEU A 80 17.06 -3.32 45.79
CA LEU A 80 17.66 -2.84 44.54
C LEU A 80 16.76 -3.03 43.31
N LYS A 81 15.77 -3.93 43.42
CA LYS A 81 14.80 -4.22 42.35
C LYS A 81 13.85 -3.04 42.10
N LEU A 82 13.32 -2.94 40.87
CA LEU A 82 12.31 -1.94 40.53
C LEU A 82 10.99 -2.25 41.24
N GLY A 83 10.55 -1.35 42.12
CA GLY A 83 9.24 -1.43 42.76
C GLY A 83 8.07 -0.97 41.87
N TYR A 84 8.36 -0.45 40.67
CA TYR A 84 7.34 0.03 39.75
C TYR A 84 6.67 -1.15 39.04
N LYS A 85 5.52 -1.59 39.59
CA LYS A 85 4.57 -2.41 38.85
C LYS A 85 3.79 -1.44 37.96
N GLY A 86 3.81 -1.64 36.65
CA GLY A 86 3.01 -0.83 35.73
C GLY A 86 1.54 -0.76 36.17
N SER A 87 0.80 0.23 35.68
CA SER A 87 -0.64 0.33 35.95
C SER A 87 -1.34 -0.98 35.59
N LYS A 88 -2.24 -1.47 36.47
CA LYS A 88 -3.15 -2.55 36.10
C LYS A 88 -3.91 -2.11 34.84
N GLY A 89 -3.90 -2.96 33.80
CA GLY A 89 -4.70 -2.72 32.60
C GLY A 89 -6.19 -2.72 32.95
N TYR A 90 -7.00 -2.05 32.13
CA TYR A 90 -8.45 -2.00 32.33
C TYR A 90 -9.11 -3.36 32.09
N LEU A 91 -8.55 -4.15 31.16
CA LEU A 91 -8.96 -5.53 30.90
C LEU A 91 -8.01 -6.50 31.59
N SER A 92 -8.57 -7.56 32.15
CA SER A 92 -7.83 -8.74 32.61
C SER A 92 -7.24 -9.51 31.43
N ILE A 93 -6.33 -10.45 31.73
CA ILE A 93 -5.71 -11.29 30.69
C ILE A 93 -6.77 -12.16 30.01
N GLN A 94 -7.73 -12.68 30.79
CA GLN A 94 -8.83 -13.51 30.28
C GLN A 94 -9.76 -12.70 29.36
N GLU A 95 -10.27 -11.57 29.84
CA GLU A 95 -11.17 -10.68 29.08
C GLU A 95 -10.52 -10.21 27.78
N LYS A 96 -9.23 -9.87 27.86
CA LYS A 96 -8.46 -9.50 26.68
C LYS A 96 -8.31 -10.64 25.69
N THR A 97 -8.15 -11.87 26.14
CA THR A 97 -8.05 -13.04 25.25
C THR A 97 -9.36 -13.30 24.53
N GLU A 98 -10.47 -13.27 25.28
CA GLU A 98 -11.83 -13.40 24.75
C GLU A 98 -12.15 -12.31 23.72
N LEU A 99 -11.84 -11.05 24.02
CA LEU A 99 -12.02 -9.93 23.11
C LEU A 99 -11.26 -10.11 21.79
N ILE A 100 -10.02 -10.61 21.85
CA ILE A 100 -9.20 -10.84 20.65
C ILE A 100 -9.75 -12.00 19.83
N GLU A 101 -10.29 -13.03 20.46
CA GLU A 101 -10.94 -14.15 19.77
C GLU A 101 -12.24 -13.71 19.08
N TRP A 102 -13.07 -12.92 19.76
CA TRP A 102 -14.25 -12.29 19.17
C TRP A 102 -13.89 -11.43 17.94
N LEU A 103 -12.85 -10.61 18.05
CA LEU A 103 -12.35 -9.79 16.94
C LEU A 103 -11.91 -10.61 15.72
N LYS A 104 -11.27 -11.77 15.93
CA LYS A 104 -10.80 -12.66 14.86
C LYS A 104 -11.94 -13.39 14.13
N ASN A 105 -13.05 -13.64 14.81
CA ASN A 105 -14.18 -14.38 14.24
C ASN A 105 -15.15 -13.49 13.41
N LYS A 106 -14.94 -12.16 13.39
CA LYS A 106 -15.72 -11.24 12.57
C LYS A 106 -15.22 -11.15 11.12
N LYS A 107 -16.16 -10.87 10.21
CA LYS A 107 -15.88 -10.64 8.77
C LYS A 107 -15.55 -9.18 8.42
N TYR A 108 -15.98 -8.23 9.24
CA TYR A 108 -15.69 -6.81 9.09
C TYR A 108 -15.54 -6.18 10.47
N TRP A 109 -14.85 -5.04 10.55
CA TRP A 109 -14.57 -4.36 11.82
C TRP A 109 -14.99 -2.91 11.74
N ASP A 110 -15.69 -2.48 12.79
CA ASP A 110 -16.04 -1.10 13.02
C ASP A 110 -15.54 -0.68 14.40
N LEU A 111 -15.05 0.56 14.51
CA LEU A 111 -14.47 1.04 15.76
C LEU A 111 -15.54 1.28 16.82
N ASP A 112 -16.70 1.81 16.44
CA ASP A 112 -17.77 2.14 17.37
C ASP A 112 -18.44 0.86 17.89
N GLU A 113 -18.53 -0.18 17.05
CA GLU A 113 -18.92 -1.52 17.49
C GLU A 113 -17.93 -2.11 18.51
N LEU A 114 -16.61 -1.97 18.27
CA LEU A 114 -15.61 -2.40 19.25
C LEU A 114 -15.73 -1.63 20.57
N VAL A 115 -15.94 -0.31 20.51
CA VAL A 115 -16.15 0.52 21.72
C VAL A 115 -17.35 0.02 22.50
N THR A 116 -18.48 -0.23 21.80
CA THR A 116 -19.73 -0.69 22.40
C THR A 116 -19.58 -2.08 23.02
N TYR A 117 -18.94 -3.01 22.33
CA TYR A 117 -18.71 -4.36 22.82
C TYR A 117 -17.84 -4.38 24.07
N VAL A 118 -16.76 -3.58 24.10
CA VAL A 118 -15.87 -3.51 25.26
C VAL A 118 -16.55 -2.86 26.47
N ASP A 119 -17.47 -1.92 26.24
CA ASP A 119 -18.29 -1.33 27.30
C ASP A 119 -19.33 -2.32 27.83
N GLN A 120 -20.08 -2.98 26.95
CA GLN A 120 -21.16 -3.89 27.35
C GLN A 120 -20.67 -5.17 28.03
N GLU A 121 -19.63 -5.82 27.48
CA GLU A 121 -19.15 -7.11 28.01
C GLU A 121 -18.19 -6.94 29.17
N PHE A 122 -17.37 -5.88 29.17
CA PHE A 122 -16.28 -5.71 30.16
C PHE A 122 -16.41 -4.45 31.01
N GLY A 123 -17.38 -3.57 30.74
CA GLY A 123 -17.56 -2.31 31.48
C GLY A 123 -16.41 -1.31 31.29
N VAL A 124 -15.66 -1.42 30.19
CA VAL A 124 -14.44 -0.61 29.95
C VAL A 124 -14.66 0.39 28.82
N ILE A 125 -14.52 1.68 29.16
CA ILE A 125 -14.47 2.76 28.18
C ILE A 125 -13.09 3.41 28.22
N TYR A 126 -12.29 3.21 27.16
CA TYR A 126 -11.00 3.88 27.06
C TYR A 126 -11.18 5.33 26.63
N LYS A 127 -10.46 6.23 27.30
CA LYS A 127 -10.46 7.67 26.96
C LYS A 127 -9.89 7.99 25.58
N SER A 128 -9.02 7.12 25.04
CA SER A 128 -8.32 7.35 23.77
C SER A 128 -8.60 6.24 22.78
N LYS A 129 -8.91 6.63 21.53
CA LYS A 129 -9.03 5.71 20.38
C LYS A 129 -7.78 4.85 20.16
N GLN A 130 -6.61 5.34 20.58
CA GLN A 130 -5.35 4.59 20.51
C GLN A 130 -5.38 3.28 21.29
N SER A 131 -6.12 3.21 22.40
CA SER A 131 -6.25 1.95 23.15
C SER A 131 -7.00 0.89 22.36
N TYR A 132 -8.05 1.28 21.62
CA TYR A 132 -8.80 0.39 20.74
C TYR A 132 -7.98 -0.03 19.51
N TYR A 133 -7.19 0.88 18.93
CA TYR A 133 -6.28 0.53 17.84
C TYR A 133 -5.22 -0.51 18.25
N LYS A 134 -4.74 -0.46 19.50
CA LYS A 134 -3.85 -1.51 20.03
C LYS A 134 -4.54 -2.87 20.17
N LEU A 135 -5.85 -2.89 20.43
CA LEU A 135 -6.62 -4.14 20.47
C LEU A 135 -6.79 -4.72 19.05
N PHE A 136 -7.06 -3.87 18.06
CA PHE A 136 -7.04 -4.30 16.66
C PHE A 136 -5.67 -4.85 16.25
N ASP A 137 -4.59 -4.14 16.56
CA ASP A 137 -3.23 -4.57 16.26
C ASP A 137 -2.90 -5.95 16.88
N GLN A 138 -3.28 -6.17 18.15
CA GLN A 138 -3.12 -7.47 18.82
C GLN A 138 -3.96 -8.60 18.21
N ALA A 139 -5.08 -8.26 17.60
CA ALA A 139 -5.90 -9.18 16.83
C ALA A 139 -5.41 -9.36 15.37
N ASN A 140 -4.27 -8.74 15.01
CA ASN A 140 -3.71 -8.70 13.66
C ASN A 140 -4.66 -8.04 12.63
N ILE A 141 -5.45 -7.06 13.09
CA ILE A 141 -6.37 -6.27 12.29
C ILE A 141 -5.71 -4.93 11.99
N SER A 142 -5.69 -4.56 10.71
CA SER A 142 -5.12 -3.29 10.25
C SER A 142 -6.12 -2.50 9.43
N TRP A 143 -5.98 -1.17 9.43
CA TRP A 143 -6.81 -0.29 8.60
C TRP A 143 -6.54 -0.54 7.11
N LYS A 144 -7.59 -0.90 6.36
CA LYS A 144 -7.51 -1.16 4.92
C LYS A 144 -8.48 -0.26 4.17
N LYS A 145 -8.07 0.16 2.97
CA LYS A 145 -9.00 0.78 2.01
C LYS A 145 -9.78 -0.33 1.32
N SER A 146 -11.11 -0.24 1.31
CA SER A 146 -11.95 -1.15 0.53
C SER A 146 -11.62 -1.07 -0.96
N GLN A 147 -11.74 -2.20 -1.66
CA GLN A 147 -11.49 -2.30 -3.08
C GLN A 147 -12.79 -2.59 -3.83
N LYS A 148 -12.96 -1.96 -4.98
CA LYS A 148 -14.08 -2.25 -5.87
C LYS A 148 -13.81 -3.61 -6.53
N VAL A 149 -14.80 -4.50 -6.51
CA VAL A 149 -14.79 -5.76 -7.25
C VAL A 149 -16.08 -5.80 -8.06
N ASN A 150 -15.99 -6.17 -9.35
CA ASN A 150 -17.18 -6.38 -10.16
C ASN A 150 -17.74 -7.78 -9.87
N PRO A 151 -18.98 -7.92 -9.34
CA PRO A 151 -19.55 -9.24 -9.01
C PRO A 151 -19.70 -10.17 -10.21
N LYS A 152 -19.70 -9.63 -11.43
CA LYS A 152 -19.79 -10.38 -12.69
C LYS A 152 -18.42 -10.77 -13.26
N PHE A 153 -17.32 -10.42 -12.58
CA PHE A 153 -15.98 -10.84 -12.97
C PHE A 153 -15.84 -12.36 -12.86
N ASN A 154 -15.32 -12.99 -13.90
CA ASN A 154 -15.07 -14.43 -13.94
C ASN A 154 -13.66 -14.71 -14.47
N GLU A 155 -12.82 -15.26 -13.60
CA GLU A 155 -11.40 -15.53 -13.90
C GLU A 155 -11.19 -16.64 -14.94
N GLU A 156 -12.05 -17.67 -14.94
CA GLU A 156 -11.97 -18.75 -15.94
C GLU A 156 -12.32 -18.22 -17.34
N GLN A 157 -13.34 -17.36 -17.45
CA GLN A 157 -13.68 -16.70 -18.72
C GLN A 157 -12.55 -15.78 -19.20
N VAL A 158 -11.88 -15.09 -18.27
CA VAL A 158 -10.69 -14.27 -18.58
C VAL A 158 -9.58 -15.13 -19.17
N LYS A 159 -9.29 -16.27 -18.53
CA LYS A 159 -8.24 -17.19 -18.99
C LYS A 159 -8.56 -17.75 -20.38
N LYS A 160 -9.77 -18.28 -20.57
CA LYS A 160 -10.23 -18.80 -21.86
C LYS A 160 -10.14 -17.76 -22.96
N LYS A 161 -10.60 -16.53 -22.70
CA LYS A 161 -10.57 -15.48 -23.73
C LYS A 161 -9.15 -15.05 -24.09
N ARG A 162 -8.23 -15.06 -23.12
CA ARG A 162 -6.80 -14.83 -23.37
C ARG A 162 -6.20 -15.92 -24.26
N GLU A 163 -6.53 -17.18 -24.01
CA GLU A 163 -6.10 -18.31 -24.86
C GLU A 163 -6.60 -18.13 -26.30
N GLU A 164 -7.87 -17.79 -26.50
CA GLU A 164 -8.43 -17.50 -27.84
C GLU A 164 -7.70 -16.34 -28.55
N ILE A 165 -7.35 -15.27 -27.83
CA ILE A 165 -6.56 -14.16 -28.38
C ILE A 165 -5.17 -14.66 -28.79
N ASN A 166 -4.51 -15.45 -27.95
CA ASN A 166 -3.17 -15.98 -28.24
C ASN A 166 -3.17 -16.92 -29.45
N GLU A 167 -4.17 -17.79 -29.58
CA GLU A 167 -4.32 -18.64 -30.76
C GLU A 167 -4.47 -17.82 -32.05
N MET A 168 -5.26 -16.74 -32.02
CA MET A 168 -5.40 -15.83 -33.15
C MET A 168 -4.09 -15.10 -33.49
N LEU A 169 -3.33 -14.67 -32.48
CA LEU A 169 -2.02 -14.07 -32.68
C LEU A 169 -1.04 -15.08 -33.30
N SER A 170 -1.05 -16.34 -32.84
CA SER A 170 -0.24 -17.42 -33.42
C SER A 170 -0.59 -17.70 -34.88
N LYS A 171 -1.89 -17.72 -35.24
CA LYS A 171 -2.32 -17.88 -36.64
C LYS A 171 -1.84 -16.75 -37.54
N GLN A 172 -1.79 -15.52 -37.03
CA GLN A 172 -1.38 -14.33 -37.79
C GLN A 172 0.10 -13.97 -37.62
N LYS A 173 0.91 -14.83 -36.97
CA LYS A 173 2.32 -14.60 -36.63
C LYS A 173 3.14 -14.06 -37.80
N ALA A 174 3.10 -14.74 -38.96
CA ALA A 174 3.89 -14.34 -40.12
C ALA A 174 3.52 -12.93 -40.62
N GLY A 175 2.23 -12.60 -40.66
CA GLY A 175 1.75 -11.29 -41.06
C GLY A 175 2.05 -10.19 -40.04
N ILE A 176 2.05 -10.54 -38.75
CA ILE A 176 2.44 -9.64 -37.67
C ILE A 176 3.94 -9.35 -37.77
N GLU A 177 4.80 -10.38 -37.88
CA GLU A 177 6.26 -10.23 -37.98
C GLU A 177 6.70 -9.48 -39.25
N SER A 178 6.01 -9.68 -40.38
CA SER A 178 6.27 -8.93 -41.62
C SER A 178 5.73 -7.49 -41.60
N GLY A 179 4.88 -7.15 -40.62
CA GLY A 179 4.20 -5.87 -40.52
C GLY A 179 3.08 -5.69 -41.55
N GLU A 180 2.57 -6.76 -42.17
CA GLU A 180 1.35 -6.77 -42.98
C GLU A 180 0.08 -6.67 -42.13
N VAL A 181 0.14 -7.21 -40.91
CA VAL A 181 -0.95 -7.22 -39.92
C VAL A 181 -0.53 -6.37 -38.72
N ILE A 182 -1.34 -5.37 -38.39
CA ILE A 182 -1.12 -4.50 -37.24
C ILE A 182 -2.15 -4.82 -36.17
N VAL A 183 -1.67 -5.17 -34.97
CA VAL A 183 -2.52 -5.48 -33.82
C VAL A 183 -2.58 -4.29 -32.87
N PHE A 184 -3.78 -3.90 -32.48
CA PHE A 184 -4.02 -2.87 -31.47
C PHE A 184 -4.83 -3.40 -30.30
N PHE A 185 -4.43 -3.00 -29.09
CA PHE A 185 -5.37 -2.93 -27.97
C PHE A 185 -6.05 -1.57 -28.02
N LEU A 186 -7.37 -1.54 -27.99
CA LEU A 186 -8.16 -0.32 -28.10
C LEU A 186 -9.00 -0.12 -26.85
N ASP A 187 -9.12 1.13 -26.41
CA ASP A 187 -9.98 1.54 -25.32
C ASP A 187 -10.37 3.01 -25.45
N GLU A 188 -11.41 3.41 -24.72
CA GLU A 188 -11.85 4.79 -24.63
C GLU A 188 -11.81 5.28 -23.19
N CYS A 189 -11.50 6.56 -22.99
CA CYS A 189 -11.60 7.17 -21.68
C CYS A 189 -12.25 8.54 -21.72
N HIS A 190 -12.89 8.88 -20.61
CA HIS A 190 -13.33 10.25 -20.35
C HIS A 190 -12.35 10.92 -19.40
N LEU A 191 -11.76 12.02 -19.86
CA LEU A 191 -11.00 12.94 -19.02
C LEU A 191 -11.96 13.99 -18.48
N LEU A 192 -12.14 14.03 -17.16
CA LEU A 192 -12.96 15.00 -16.45
C LEU A 192 -12.10 16.13 -15.91
N HIS A 193 -12.63 17.35 -15.83
CA HIS A 193 -11.93 18.46 -15.16
C HIS A 193 -11.60 18.10 -13.70
N GLY A 194 -12.50 17.37 -13.02
CA GLY A 194 -12.27 16.86 -11.65
C GLY A 194 -11.15 15.83 -11.50
N ASP A 195 -10.64 15.21 -12.58
CA ASP A 195 -9.62 14.14 -12.48
C ASP A 195 -8.27 14.62 -11.92
N VAL A 196 -8.03 15.93 -11.89
CA VAL A 196 -6.81 16.56 -11.34
C VAL A 196 -6.74 16.52 -9.82
N ASN A 197 -7.87 16.32 -9.14
CA ASN A 197 -7.91 16.25 -7.68
C ASN A 197 -7.26 14.95 -7.20
N GLY A 198 -6.33 15.07 -6.25
CA GLY A 198 -5.58 13.96 -5.69
C GLY A 198 -4.93 14.32 -4.34
N TYR A 199 -4.25 13.35 -3.72
CA TYR A 199 -3.49 13.60 -2.50
C TYR A 199 -2.21 14.36 -2.82
N VAL A 200 -2.01 15.49 -2.14
CA VAL A 200 -0.88 16.40 -2.34
C VAL A 200 -0.33 16.84 -0.98
N TRP A 201 0.95 17.17 -0.94
CA TRP A 201 1.58 17.70 0.28
C TRP A 201 1.33 19.20 0.40
N GLY A 202 0.90 19.62 1.59
CA GLY A 202 0.63 21.02 1.93
C GLY A 202 0.90 21.29 3.41
N GLN A 203 0.93 22.56 3.80
CA GLN A 203 1.00 22.92 5.21
C GLN A 203 -0.25 22.44 5.95
N SER A 204 -0.09 21.86 7.14
CA SER A 204 -1.19 21.18 7.86
C SER A 204 -2.38 22.08 8.20
N ASN A 205 -2.17 23.39 8.27
CA ASN A 205 -3.17 24.40 8.58
C ASN A 205 -3.78 25.08 7.33
N LEU A 206 -3.38 24.69 6.11
CA LEU A 206 -3.86 25.30 4.87
C LEU A 206 -4.53 24.27 3.98
N ARG A 207 -5.71 24.63 3.45
CA ARG A 207 -6.36 23.86 2.40
C ARG A 207 -5.70 24.18 1.07
N ILE A 208 -5.33 23.13 0.32
CA ILE A 208 -4.94 23.28 -1.08
C ILE A 208 -6.20 23.23 -1.93
N GLU A 209 -6.40 24.26 -2.75
CA GLU A 209 -7.55 24.39 -3.64
C GLU A 209 -7.10 24.40 -5.10
N VAL A 210 -7.81 23.64 -5.93
CA VAL A 210 -7.65 23.64 -7.39
C VAL A 210 -8.87 24.35 -7.98
N PRO A 211 -8.70 25.46 -8.73
CA PRO A 211 -9.83 26.18 -9.29
C PRO A 211 -10.48 25.36 -10.41
N ILE A 212 -11.64 24.77 -10.12
CA ILE A 212 -12.43 23.99 -11.07
C ILE A 212 -13.79 24.68 -11.27
N THR A 213 -14.06 25.10 -12.50
CA THR A 213 -15.31 25.77 -12.87
C THR A 213 -16.48 24.81 -13.06
N ASN A 214 -16.21 23.64 -13.65
CA ASN A 214 -17.21 22.59 -13.86
C ASN A 214 -16.54 21.21 -13.82
N GLU A 215 -16.73 20.48 -12.71
CA GLU A 215 -16.15 19.14 -12.53
C GLU A 215 -16.60 18.12 -13.57
N LYS A 216 -17.79 18.32 -14.16
CA LYS A 216 -18.38 17.43 -15.16
C LYS A 216 -17.97 17.76 -16.60
N GLU A 217 -17.26 18.89 -16.81
CA GLU A 217 -16.68 19.18 -18.11
C GLU A 217 -15.73 18.04 -18.49
N ARG A 218 -15.94 17.47 -19.68
CA ARG A 218 -15.29 16.24 -20.11
C ARG A 218 -14.82 16.29 -21.54
N GLN A 219 -13.79 15.49 -21.82
CA GLN A 219 -13.29 15.20 -23.15
C GLN A 219 -13.18 13.68 -23.30
N THR A 220 -13.78 13.13 -24.35
CA THR A 220 -13.60 11.72 -24.69
C THR A 220 -12.35 11.56 -25.52
N TYR A 221 -11.54 10.54 -25.20
CA TYR A 221 -10.39 10.12 -25.97
C TYR A 221 -10.52 8.65 -26.34
N PHE A 222 -10.16 8.34 -27.58
CA PHE A 222 -9.94 6.98 -28.05
C PHE A 222 -8.44 6.73 -28.11
N GLY A 223 -8.02 5.57 -27.63
CA GLY A 223 -6.63 5.15 -27.54
C GLY A 223 -6.42 3.79 -28.19
N ALA A 224 -5.34 3.64 -28.96
CA ALA A 224 -4.93 2.38 -29.55
C ALA A 224 -3.43 2.14 -29.34
N LEU A 225 -3.10 1.10 -28.58
CA LEU A 225 -1.73 0.67 -28.32
C LEU A 225 -1.30 -0.37 -29.35
N ASN A 226 -0.31 -0.02 -30.18
CA ASN A 226 0.27 -0.95 -31.14
C ASN A 226 1.04 -2.06 -30.40
N TYR A 227 0.63 -3.30 -30.61
CA TYR A 227 1.16 -4.48 -29.92
C TYR A 227 2.68 -4.66 -30.11
N GLN A 228 3.20 -4.46 -31.33
CA GLN A 228 4.62 -4.66 -31.64
C GLN A 228 5.46 -3.41 -31.38
N SER A 229 5.08 -2.28 -31.99
CA SER A 229 5.90 -1.05 -31.92
C SER A 229 5.79 -0.33 -30.57
N LYS A 230 4.82 -0.75 -29.74
CA LYS A 230 4.46 -0.15 -28.45
C LYS A 230 3.97 1.30 -28.54
N ARG A 231 3.84 1.83 -29.75
CA ARG A 231 3.41 3.21 -30.01
C ARG A 231 1.93 3.36 -29.68
N PHE A 232 1.59 4.41 -28.94
CA PHE A 232 0.22 4.73 -28.59
C PHE A 232 -0.36 5.82 -29.48
N HIS A 233 -1.52 5.51 -30.06
CA HIS A 233 -2.30 6.42 -30.89
C HIS A 233 -3.46 6.95 -30.07
N VAL A 234 -3.64 8.26 -30.06
CA VAL A 234 -4.70 8.91 -29.28
C VAL A 234 -5.37 10.02 -30.07
N LYS A 235 -6.71 10.09 -29.99
CA LYS A 235 -7.52 11.16 -30.60
C LYS A 235 -8.68 11.55 -29.68
N SER A 236 -8.98 12.84 -29.66
CA SER A 236 -10.08 13.42 -28.90
C SER A 236 -11.35 13.50 -29.74
N TYR A 237 -12.50 13.15 -29.17
CA TYR A 237 -13.83 13.24 -29.81
C TYR A 237 -14.87 13.84 -28.86
N PRO A 238 -15.96 14.45 -29.36
CA PRO A 238 -17.02 15.02 -28.52
C PRO A 238 -17.72 13.98 -27.62
N SER A 239 -17.85 12.74 -28.09
CA SER A 239 -18.60 11.65 -27.44
C SER A 239 -17.91 10.30 -27.64
N GLY A 240 -18.27 9.32 -26.81
CA GLY A 240 -17.93 7.90 -27.00
C GLY A 240 -19.13 7.21 -27.63
N ASP A 241 -19.15 7.15 -28.97
CA ASP A 241 -20.23 6.57 -29.75
C ASP A 241 -19.69 5.84 -31.00
N GLY A 242 -20.60 5.16 -31.72
CA GLY A 242 -20.25 4.41 -32.92
C GLY A 242 -19.59 5.27 -33.99
N LYS A 243 -20.07 6.50 -34.20
CA LYS A 243 -19.50 7.44 -35.17
C LYS A 243 -18.05 7.82 -34.85
N SER A 244 -17.78 8.20 -33.60
CA SER A 244 -16.44 8.55 -33.12
C SER A 244 -15.50 7.35 -33.18
N THR A 245 -16.02 6.14 -32.91
CA THR A 245 -15.29 4.88 -33.07
C THR A 245 -14.88 4.66 -34.53
N ILE A 246 -15.80 4.82 -35.49
CA ILE A 246 -15.52 4.67 -36.93
C ILE A 246 -14.48 5.69 -37.38
N GLU A 247 -14.62 6.96 -36.97
CA GLU A 247 -13.64 8.00 -37.31
C GLU A 247 -12.24 7.68 -36.77
N PHE A 248 -12.15 7.11 -35.56
CA PHE A 248 -10.87 6.71 -34.97
C PHE A 248 -10.23 5.53 -35.71
N ILE A 249 -11.03 4.53 -36.10
CA ILE A 249 -10.54 3.41 -36.90
C ILE A 249 -10.08 3.88 -38.27
N LYS A 250 -10.83 4.76 -38.94
CA LYS A 250 -10.40 5.38 -40.22
C LYS A 250 -9.09 6.13 -40.06
N TYR A 251 -8.89 6.81 -38.94
CA TYR A 251 -7.60 7.44 -38.61
C TYR A 251 -6.47 6.39 -38.54
N LEU A 252 -6.68 5.26 -37.84
CA LEU A 252 -5.68 4.18 -37.78
C LEU A 252 -5.40 3.58 -39.16
N GLN A 253 -6.42 3.31 -39.98
CA GLN A 253 -6.23 2.82 -41.35
C GLN A 253 -5.42 3.78 -42.22
N ASN A 254 -5.63 5.10 -42.07
CA ASN A 254 -4.84 6.08 -42.79
C ASN A 254 -3.39 6.15 -42.31
N GLN A 255 -3.11 5.85 -41.04
CA GLN A 255 -1.74 5.72 -40.53
C GLN A 255 -1.05 4.44 -41.04
N TYR A 256 -1.79 3.35 -41.19
CA TYR A 256 -1.29 2.04 -41.61
C TYR A 256 -1.94 1.61 -42.94
N LYS A 257 -1.70 2.41 -43.99
CA LYS A 257 -2.28 2.16 -45.32
C LYS A 257 -1.89 0.79 -45.84
N ASN A 258 -2.85 0.10 -46.46
CA ASN A 258 -2.69 -1.22 -47.08
C ASN A 258 -2.26 -2.33 -46.10
N LYS A 259 -2.48 -2.12 -44.80
CA LYS A 259 -2.26 -3.14 -43.76
C LYS A 259 -3.59 -3.68 -43.26
N ARG A 260 -3.62 -4.96 -42.89
CA ARG A 260 -4.75 -5.54 -42.15
C ARG A 260 -4.63 -5.13 -40.69
N ILE A 261 -5.76 -4.86 -40.04
CA ILE A 261 -5.80 -4.41 -38.65
C ILE A 261 -6.58 -5.40 -37.80
N ILE A 262 -5.98 -5.83 -36.69
CA ILE A 262 -6.66 -6.59 -35.64
C ILE A 262 -6.88 -5.66 -34.45
N LEU A 263 -8.13 -5.49 -34.03
CA LEU A 263 -8.52 -4.70 -32.87
C LEU A 263 -8.90 -5.64 -31.73
N ILE A 264 -8.30 -5.44 -30.55
CA ILE A 264 -8.62 -6.15 -29.32
C ILE A 264 -9.21 -5.14 -28.32
N TRP A 265 -10.47 -5.34 -27.90
CA TRP A 265 -11.24 -4.34 -27.14
C TRP A 265 -12.38 -4.93 -26.30
N ASP A 266 -13.08 -4.11 -25.52
CA ASP A 266 -14.06 -4.54 -24.51
C ASP A 266 -15.45 -4.96 -25.07
N GLY A 267 -15.77 -4.57 -26.30
CA GLY A 267 -17.03 -4.89 -26.95
C GLY A 267 -18.24 -4.13 -26.41
N ALA A 268 -18.09 -2.84 -26.08
CA ALA A 268 -19.18 -1.94 -25.76
C ALA A 268 -20.38 -2.05 -26.72
N SER A 269 -21.59 -1.70 -26.28
CA SER A 269 -22.82 -1.94 -27.07
C SER A 269 -22.81 -1.29 -28.46
N TYR A 270 -22.25 -0.08 -28.59
CA TYR A 270 -22.07 0.61 -29.87
C TYR A 270 -21.02 -0.03 -30.78
N HIS A 271 -20.22 -0.97 -30.29
CA HIS A 271 -19.30 -1.78 -31.09
C HIS A 271 -19.97 -3.01 -31.71
N ARG A 272 -21.19 -3.35 -31.30
CA ARG A 272 -21.86 -4.61 -31.69
C ARG A 272 -23.10 -4.43 -32.57
N PHE A 273 -23.61 -3.21 -32.68
CA PHE A 273 -24.87 -2.92 -33.38
C PHE A 273 -24.79 -1.61 -34.16
N GLY A 274 -25.70 -1.44 -35.12
CA GLY A 274 -25.86 -0.20 -35.89
C GLY A 274 -24.71 0.09 -36.86
N GLU A 275 -24.38 1.38 -36.99
CA GLU A 275 -23.42 1.93 -37.97
C GLU A 275 -22.06 1.22 -37.98
N PHE A 276 -21.59 0.75 -36.82
CA PHE A 276 -20.29 0.08 -36.72
C PHE A 276 -20.27 -1.27 -37.45
N ARG A 277 -21.36 -2.03 -37.36
CA ARG A 277 -21.48 -3.31 -38.05
C ARG A 277 -21.57 -3.10 -39.56
N GLU A 278 -22.34 -2.11 -39.99
CA GLU A 278 -22.44 -1.72 -41.40
C GLU A 278 -21.07 -1.31 -41.96
N PHE A 279 -20.32 -0.50 -41.22
CA PHE A 279 -18.95 -0.13 -41.56
C PHE A 279 -18.01 -1.35 -41.69
N LEU A 280 -18.08 -2.30 -40.76
CA LEU A 280 -17.27 -3.53 -40.86
C LEU A 280 -17.66 -4.39 -42.07
N SER A 281 -18.96 -4.49 -42.37
CA SER A 281 -19.46 -5.21 -43.55
C SER A 281 -19.00 -4.52 -44.85
N GLU A 282 -19.06 -3.20 -44.92
CA GLU A 282 -18.58 -2.42 -46.08
C GLU A 282 -17.06 -2.61 -46.28
N ILE A 283 -16.28 -2.56 -45.21
CA ILE A 283 -14.82 -2.56 -45.30
C ILE A 283 -14.25 -3.93 -45.63
N ASN A 284 -14.82 -4.98 -45.03
CA ASN A 284 -14.39 -6.33 -45.31
C ASN A 284 -14.97 -6.83 -46.63
N GLY A 285 -16.21 -6.42 -46.96
CA GLY A 285 -16.91 -6.87 -48.17
C GLY A 285 -17.06 -8.39 -48.18
N ASP A 286 -16.87 -9.00 -49.35
CA ASP A 286 -16.98 -10.45 -49.56
C ASP A 286 -15.68 -11.22 -49.25
N LYS A 287 -14.73 -10.61 -48.51
CA LYS A 287 -13.50 -11.30 -48.13
C LYS A 287 -13.80 -12.45 -47.17
N GLU A 288 -12.96 -13.46 -47.18
CA GLU A 288 -13.00 -14.50 -46.15
C GLU A 288 -12.45 -13.94 -44.81
N PRO A 289 -12.85 -14.51 -43.65
CA PRO A 289 -12.43 -14.01 -42.34
C PRO A 289 -10.91 -13.86 -42.16
N ASP A 290 -10.13 -14.73 -42.80
CA ASP A 290 -8.67 -14.67 -42.74
C ASP A 290 -8.08 -13.50 -43.55
N ASP A 291 -8.83 -12.95 -44.52
CA ASP A 291 -8.42 -11.85 -45.41
C ASP A 291 -9.08 -10.51 -45.05
N PHE A 292 -9.83 -10.45 -43.95
CA PHE A 292 -10.45 -9.22 -43.48
C PHE A 292 -9.44 -8.08 -43.33
N LEU A 293 -9.84 -6.89 -43.80
CA LEU A 293 -9.07 -5.67 -43.60
C LEU A 293 -9.09 -5.23 -42.14
N ILE A 294 -10.22 -5.46 -41.46
CA ILE A 294 -10.38 -5.22 -40.03
C ILE A 294 -11.01 -6.43 -39.36
N THR A 295 -10.29 -6.99 -38.39
CA THR A 295 -10.76 -8.07 -37.53
C THR A 295 -10.91 -7.55 -36.10
N CYS A 296 -12.06 -7.77 -35.48
CA CYS A 296 -12.32 -7.37 -34.09
C CYS A 296 -12.36 -8.59 -33.17
N ILE A 297 -11.64 -8.53 -32.06
CA ILE A 297 -11.57 -9.57 -31.04
C ILE A 297 -11.92 -8.95 -29.69
N LEU A 298 -12.79 -9.61 -28.92
CA LEU A 298 -13.25 -9.11 -27.63
C LEU A 298 -12.33 -9.59 -26.50
N PHE A 299 -12.11 -8.72 -25.51
CA PHE A 299 -11.70 -9.13 -24.17
C PHE A 299 -12.83 -9.88 -23.46
N ALA A 300 -12.51 -10.53 -22.35
CA ALA A 300 -13.57 -11.09 -21.51
C ALA A 300 -14.37 -9.93 -20.87
N PRO A 301 -15.70 -10.08 -20.72
CA PRO A 301 -16.52 -9.04 -20.15
C PRO A 301 -16.11 -8.76 -18.69
N ASN A 302 -16.34 -7.52 -18.22
CA ASN A 302 -16.12 -7.12 -16.83
C ASN A 302 -14.67 -7.27 -16.32
N ALA A 303 -13.69 -7.32 -17.22
CA ALA A 303 -12.29 -7.54 -16.88
C ALA A 303 -11.36 -6.45 -17.45
N PRO A 304 -11.50 -5.16 -17.03
CA PRO A 304 -10.68 -4.06 -17.54
C PRO A 304 -9.18 -4.27 -17.31
N GLN A 305 -8.80 -5.08 -16.30
CA GLN A 305 -7.41 -5.46 -16.06
C GLN A 305 -6.77 -6.29 -17.19
N GLN A 306 -7.52 -6.72 -18.21
CA GLN A 306 -6.96 -7.34 -19.40
C GLN A 306 -6.39 -6.32 -20.38
N ASN A 307 -6.97 -5.13 -20.43
CA ASN A 307 -6.60 -4.11 -21.41
C ASN A 307 -5.37 -3.33 -20.91
N PRO A 308 -4.25 -3.30 -21.64
CA PRO A 308 -3.10 -2.46 -21.29
C PRO A 308 -3.37 -0.97 -21.48
N VAL A 309 -4.35 -0.59 -22.29
CA VAL A 309 -4.69 0.83 -22.51
C VAL A 309 -5.24 1.49 -21.25
N GLU A 310 -5.97 0.75 -20.41
CA GLU A 310 -6.44 1.20 -19.09
C GLU A 310 -5.28 1.67 -18.19
N ASP A 311 -4.12 1.00 -18.26
CA ASP A 311 -2.93 1.41 -17.50
C ASP A 311 -2.35 2.72 -18.03
N ILE A 312 -2.40 2.97 -19.35
CA ILE A 312 -1.98 4.23 -19.97
C ILE A 312 -2.86 5.37 -19.47
N TRP A 313 -4.19 5.17 -19.48
CA TRP A 313 -5.14 6.16 -18.98
C TRP A 313 -4.90 6.47 -17.50
N LEU A 314 -4.66 5.45 -16.69
CA LEU A 314 -4.34 5.63 -15.28
C LEU A 314 -3.05 6.43 -15.10
N GLN A 315 -2.00 6.13 -15.86
CA GLN A 315 -0.74 6.88 -15.80
C GLN A 315 -0.91 8.33 -16.26
N ALA A 316 -1.66 8.59 -17.33
CA ALA A 316 -1.93 9.93 -17.80
C ALA A 316 -2.71 10.75 -16.76
N LYS A 317 -3.73 10.17 -16.11
CA LYS A 317 -4.46 10.84 -15.02
C LYS A 317 -3.60 11.04 -13.78
N ASN A 318 -2.73 10.09 -13.43
CA ASN A 318 -1.79 10.25 -12.33
C ASN A 318 -0.74 11.33 -12.61
N PHE A 319 -0.29 11.46 -13.86
CA PHE A 319 0.57 12.55 -14.30
C PHE A 319 -0.10 13.90 -14.05
N LEU A 320 -1.38 14.06 -14.44
CA LEU A 320 -2.14 15.28 -14.16
C LEU A 320 -2.27 15.58 -12.66
N ARG A 321 -2.57 14.57 -11.84
CA ARG A 321 -2.64 14.73 -10.37
C ARG A 321 -1.30 15.12 -9.76
N LYS A 322 -0.19 14.57 -10.28
CA LYS A 322 1.15 14.93 -9.84
C LYS A 322 1.49 16.38 -10.17
N TYR A 323 1.08 16.86 -11.34
CA TYR A 323 1.33 18.22 -11.83
C TYR A 323 0.08 19.12 -11.74
N TRP A 324 -0.75 18.90 -10.72
CA TRP A 324 -2.03 19.59 -10.52
C TRP A 324 -1.89 21.12 -10.52
N TYR A 325 -0.77 21.66 -10.03
CA TYR A 325 -0.49 23.09 -9.94
C TYR A 325 -0.36 23.79 -11.31
N LEU A 326 -0.17 23.02 -12.39
CA LEU A 326 -0.20 23.51 -13.77
C LEU A 326 -1.63 23.53 -14.35
N CYS A 327 -2.55 22.77 -13.77
CA CYS A 327 -3.90 22.52 -14.28
C CYS A 327 -4.88 23.67 -13.98
N ARG A 328 -4.59 24.87 -14.51
CA ARG A 328 -5.38 26.10 -14.22
C ARG A 328 -6.66 26.23 -15.06
N SER A 329 -6.84 25.37 -16.06
CA SER A 329 -8.05 25.31 -16.88
C SER A 329 -8.16 23.97 -17.57
N PHE A 330 -9.37 23.60 -18.00
CA PHE A 330 -9.58 22.36 -18.73
C PHE A 330 -8.79 22.28 -20.03
N LYS A 331 -8.53 23.42 -20.70
CA LYS A 331 -7.66 23.48 -21.88
C LYS A 331 -6.23 23.03 -21.57
N ILE A 332 -5.66 23.45 -20.44
CA ILE A 332 -4.31 23.03 -20.02
C ILE A 332 -4.32 21.55 -19.63
N ILE A 333 -5.36 21.08 -18.95
CA ILE A 333 -5.53 19.67 -18.58
C ILE A 333 -5.51 18.79 -19.83
N LYS A 334 -6.28 19.15 -20.87
CA LYS A 334 -6.26 18.44 -22.17
C LYS A 334 -4.88 18.46 -22.82
N PHE A 335 -4.24 19.63 -22.87
CA PHE A 335 -2.89 19.76 -23.42
C PHE A 335 -1.88 18.85 -22.72
N LEU A 336 -1.87 18.82 -21.38
CA LEU A 336 -0.97 17.98 -20.60
C LEU A 336 -1.28 16.48 -20.76
N PHE A 337 -2.56 16.12 -20.85
CA PHE A 337 -2.99 14.75 -21.11
C PHE A 337 -2.52 14.27 -22.49
N GLU A 338 -2.75 15.07 -23.53
CA GLU A 338 -2.28 14.80 -24.88
C GLU A 338 -0.75 14.76 -24.95
N PHE A 339 -0.06 15.68 -24.27
CA PHE A 339 1.40 15.68 -24.18
C PHE A 339 1.95 14.38 -23.62
N PHE A 340 1.33 13.84 -22.56
CA PHE A 340 1.75 12.57 -21.96
C PHE A 340 1.47 11.35 -22.84
N THR A 341 0.35 11.36 -23.56
CA THR A 341 -0.15 10.18 -24.27
C THR A 341 0.30 10.11 -25.72
N LYS A 342 0.42 11.25 -26.40
CA LYS A 342 0.63 11.32 -27.84
C LYS A 342 2.05 10.91 -28.21
N GLU A 343 2.15 9.89 -29.07
CA GLU A 343 3.40 9.39 -29.66
C GLU A 343 4.42 8.82 -28.67
N HIS A 344 3.99 8.52 -27.45
CA HIS A 344 4.77 7.77 -26.49
C HIS A 344 4.70 6.27 -26.77
N LYS A 345 5.77 5.56 -26.39
CA LYS A 345 5.80 4.10 -26.37
C LYS A 345 5.49 3.60 -24.96
N PHE A 346 4.63 2.60 -24.86
CA PHE A 346 4.25 1.97 -23.60
C PHE A 346 4.45 0.46 -23.69
N ASP A 347 5.28 -0.08 -22.81
CA ASP A 347 5.54 -1.52 -22.72
C ASP A 347 5.27 -2.00 -21.30
N PHE A 348 4.09 -2.58 -21.09
CA PHE A 348 3.67 -3.08 -19.79
C PHE A 348 3.79 -4.60 -19.73
N PRO A 349 4.06 -5.17 -18.54
CA PRO A 349 4.03 -6.61 -18.33
C PRO A 349 2.74 -7.29 -18.81
N LYS A 350 1.62 -6.57 -18.76
CA LYS A 350 0.31 -7.04 -19.23
C LYS A 350 0.31 -7.38 -20.73
N ILE A 351 1.08 -6.67 -21.54
CA ILE A 351 1.18 -6.95 -22.99
C ILE A 351 1.82 -8.32 -23.23
N HIS A 352 2.77 -8.73 -22.38
CA HIS A 352 3.45 -10.02 -22.49
C HIS A 352 2.57 -11.22 -22.09
N GLN A 353 1.34 -10.97 -21.61
CA GLN A 353 0.34 -12.03 -21.44
C GLN A 353 -0.27 -12.46 -22.78
N TYR A 354 -0.08 -11.64 -23.82
CA TYR A 354 -0.53 -11.88 -25.18
C TYR A 354 0.67 -12.27 -26.04
N THR A 355 0.78 -13.55 -26.37
CA THR A 355 1.94 -14.11 -27.06
C THR A 355 1.51 -15.04 -28.18
N TYR A 356 2.27 -15.02 -29.26
CA TYR A 356 2.21 -15.98 -30.33
C TYR A 356 3.45 -16.89 -30.23
N ILE A 357 3.37 -17.94 -29.41
CA ILE A 357 4.44 -18.95 -29.37
C ILE A 357 4.31 -19.82 -30.61
#